data_AF-A0A845KKH4-F1
#
_entry.id   AF-A0A845KKH4-F1
#
_cell.length_a   1.000
_cell.length_b   1.000
_cell.length_c   1.000
_cell.angle_alpha   90.00
_cell.angle_beta   90.00
_cell.angle_gamma   90.00
#
_symmetry.space_group_name_H-M   'P 1'
#
loop_
_entity.id
_entity.type
_entity.pdbx_description
1 polymer ?
#
loop_
_entity_poly.entity_id
_entity_poly.type
_entity_poly.pdbx_seq_one_letter_code
_entity_poly.pdbx_strand_id
1 'polypeptide(L)'
;MNLYRTKLSEKLKESLEAVVPIIAIVLILSFTIAPVPPGILMAFIIGAILLVVGMMFFTLGAEMSMTPMGERIGTRIAQSKRLPVIIGLCFVLGFIITISEPDLQVLAGQVPSVSNMTLILAVAVGVGIFLVSAVLRMLFSKPLSYMLLIFYPVVFILTFFVSKDFLAIAFDSGGVTTGPMTVPFIMALGIGFSAVRSDKYAETDSFGLVSLCSIGPVLAVLLLGIIYHPQGGSYSETVIPDAETSVALWKLFESGIPHYMKEIGGSLLPIILFFTFFQVVSLKLKKKTLIKILVGILYTYIGLVLFLTGVNVGFMPVGNYLGQVIAGLSYRWVIIPIGMLIGYFIVKAEPAVYVLMEQVEELTSGAIPGKAMGYSLSLGVAFSLGLAMIRVLTGISILWFLVPGYALALVLTISVPKIFTAIAFDSGGVASGPMTATFLLPFAQGACEAVGGNVVTDAFGVVAMVAMTPLITIQILGVVYQYQERKKDKEEMLAQPVKVLPLEAYGDADIIEL
;
A
#
# COMPACT_ATOMS: atom_id res chain seq x y z
N MET A 1 23.65 4.43 -24.11
CA MET A 1 23.98 3.30 -23.20
C MET A 1 24.26 3.76 -21.77
N ASN A 2 25.02 4.85 -21.55
CA ASN A 2 25.30 5.35 -20.18
C ASN A 2 24.04 5.74 -19.36
N LEU A 3 23.01 6.33 -19.99
CA LEU A 3 21.79 6.77 -19.28
C LEU A 3 20.89 5.63 -18.77
N TYR A 4 20.93 4.46 -19.42
CA TYR A 4 20.20 3.26 -18.95
C TYR A 4 20.99 2.52 -17.87
N ARG A 5 22.34 2.57 -17.96
CA ARG A 5 23.23 1.98 -16.95
C ARG A 5 23.14 2.71 -15.62
N THR A 6 22.93 4.03 -15.65
CA THR A 6 22.67 4.84 -14.45
C THR A 6 21.32 4.53 -13.83
N LYS A 7 20.22 4.49 -14.61
CA LYS A 7 18.89 4.17 -14.08
C LYS A 7 18.79 2.75 -13.49
N LEU A 8 19.38 1.75 -14.15
CA LEU A 8 19.38 0.38 -13.62
C LEU A 8 20.19 0.29 -12.32
N SER A 9 21.34 0.97 -12.25
CA SER A 9 22.16 1.03 -11.04
C SER A 9 21.45 1.76 -9.89
N GLU A 10 20.68 2.80 -10.21
CA GLU A 10 19.86 3.56 -9.27
C GLU A 10 18.75 2.68 -8.70
N LYS A 11 17.96 2.01 -9.55
CA LYS A 11 16.91 1.08 -9.12
C LYS A 11 17.44 -0.14 -8.38
N LEU A 12 18.63 -0.63 -8.73
CA LEU A 12 19.29 -1.70 -7.98
C LEU A 12 19.69 -1.20 -6.58
N LYS A 13 20.23 0.01 -6.48
CA LYS A 13 20.61 0.61 -5.21
C LYS A 13 19.40 0.85 -4.31
N GLU A 14 18.31 1.40 -4.86
CA GLU A 14 17.01 1.53 -4.17
C GLU A 14 16.53 0.17 -3.64
N SER A 15 16.56 -0.86 -4.49
CA SER A 15 16.12 -2.21 -4.11
C SER A 15 17.01 -2.85 -3.03
N LEU A 16 18.33 -2.62 -3.09
CA LEU A 16 19.26 -3.08 -2.06
C LEU A 16 19.06 -2.34 -0.73
N GLU A 17 18.98 -1.01 -0.75
CA GLU A 17 18.77 -0.20 0.46
C GLU A 17 17.44 -0.52 1.14
N ALA A 18 16.43 -0.90 0.36
CA ALA A 18 15.14 -1.38 0.82
C ALA A 18 15.26 -2.75 1.53
N VAL A 19 15.82 -3.76 0.87
CA VAL A 19 15.68 -5.17 1.29
C VAL A 19 16.79 -5.62 2.24
N VAL A 20 18.01 -5.11 2.09
CA VAL A 20 19.18 -5.53 2.88
C VAL A 20 18.95 -5.41 4.39
N PRO A 21 18.32 -4.34 4.93
CA PRO A 21 18.02 -4.28 6.36
C PRO A 21 17.15 -5.44 6.84
N ILE A 22 16.12 -5.82 6.07
CA ILE A 22 15.24 -6.95 6.40
C ILE A 22 16.02 -8.26 6.36
N ILE A 23 16.86 -8.45 5.33
CA ILE A 23 17.74 -9.63 5.22
C ILE A 23 18.65 -9.72 6.44
N ALA A 24 19.29 -8.62 6.83
CA ALA A 24 20.18 -8.59 7.98
C ALA A 24 19.44 -8.95 9.27
N ILE A 25 18.22 -8.43 9.48
CA ILE A 25 17.39 -8.77 10.64
C ILE A 25 17.07 -10.26 10.65
N VAL A 26 16.56 -10.80 9.54
CA VAL A 26 16.22 -12.22 9.41
C VAL A 26 17.43 -13.10 9.66
N LEU A 27 18.60 -12.78 9.09
CA LEU A 27 19.84 -13.52 9.32
C LEU A 27 20.28 -13.46 10.80
N ILE A 28 20.26 -12.29 11.42
CA ILE A 28 20.61 -12.14 12.84
C ILE A 28 19.69 -12.99 13.71
N LEU A 29 18.38 -12.91 13.49
CA LEU A 29 17.40 -13.73 14.21
C LEU A 29 17.66 -15.23 13.99
N SER A 30 17.98 -15.60 12.74
CA SER A 30 18.22 -16.99 12.34
C SER A 30 19.45 -17.61 12.96
N PHE A 31 20.46 -16.82 13.34
CA PHE A 31 21.69 -17.30 14.00
C PHE A 31 21.69 -17.13 15.52
N THR A 32 20.74 -16.38 16.09
CA THR A 32 20.77 -16.02 17.52
C THR A 32 19.53 -16.50 18.28
N ILE A 33 18.36 -15.96 17.95
CA ILE A 33 17.12 -16.15 18.74
C ILE A 33 16.35 -17.39 18.28
N ALA A 34 16.29 -17.60 16.96
CA ALA A 34 15.50 -18.66 16.35
C ALA A 34 16.35 -19.41 15.30
N PRO A 35 17.15 -20.41 15.72
CA PRO A 35 18.00 -21.18 14.81
C PRO A 35 17.20 -21.78 13.65
N VAL A 36 17.40 -21.25 12.43
CA VAL A 36 16.68 -21.71 11.23
C VAL A 36 17.42 -22.88 10.57
N PRO A 37 16.70 -23.95 10.17
CA PRO A 37 17.27 -25.05 9.41
C PRO A 37 18.00 -24.57 8.13
N PRO A 38 19.14 -25.19 7.76
CA PRO A 38 19.92 -24.77 6.59
C PRO A 38 19.12 -24.71 5.29
N GLY A 39 18.15 -25.62 5.09
CA GLY A 39 17.29 -25.64 3.91
C GLY A 39 16.45 -24.37 3.75
N ILE A 40 15.76 -23.97 4.83
CA ILE A 40 14.92 -22.75 4.85
C ILE A 40 15.82 -21.51 4.72
N LEU A 41 16.96 -21.48 5.40
CA LEU A 41 17.91 -20.37 5.32
C LEU A 41 18.47 -20.20 3.90
N MET A 42 18.82 -21.29 3.21
CA MET A 42 19.29 -21.24 1.83
C MET A 42 18.18 -20.82 0.86
N ALA A 43 16.94 -21.31 1.07
CA ALA A 43 15.78 -20.87 0.29
C ALA A 43 15.54 -19.37 0.48
N PHE A 44 15.68 -18.87 1.71
CA PHE A 44 15.60 -17.46 2.02
C PHE A 44 16.70 -16.64 1.31
N ILE A 45 17.96 -17.07 1.32
CA ILE A 45 19.06 -16.33 0.67
C ILE A 45 18.87 -16.28 -0.85
N ILE A 46 18.52 -17.41 -1.48
CA ILE A 46 18.22 -17.44 -2.91
C ILE A 46 16.99 -16.57 -3.21
N GLY A 47 15.94 -16.71 -2.41
CA GLY A 47 14.73 -15.89 -2.50
C GLY A 47 15.01 -14.40 -2.37
N ALA A 48 15.91 -14.01 -1.48
CA ALA A 48 16.37 -12.63 -1.29
C ALA A 48 17.10 -12.07 -2.51
N ILE A 49 17.94 -12.86 -3.17
CA ILE A 49 18.58 -12.47 -4.42
C ILE A 49 17.54 -12.28 -5.52
N LEU A 50 16.60 -13.23 -5.67
CA LEU A 50 15.52 -13.13 -6.64
C LEU A 50 14.61 -11.92 -6.36
N LEU A 51 14.33 -11.63 -5.10
CA LEU A 51 13.51 -10.50 -4.67
C LEU A 51 14.17 -9.18 -5.03
N VAL A 52 15.46 -8.98 -4.71
CA VAL A 52 16.18 -7.73 -5.05
C VAL A 52 16.22 -7.50 -6.56
N VAL A 53 16.54 -8.54 -7.34
CA VAL A 53 16.55 -8.44 -8.81
C VAL A 53 15.15 -8.23 -9.36
N GLY A 54 14.15 -8.92 -8.80
CA GLY A 54 12.75 -8.82 -9.15
C GLY A 54 12.21 -7.41 -8.93
N MET A 55 12.42 -6.85 -7.73
CA MET A 55 12.04 -5.47 -7.40
C MET A 55 12.69 -4.46 -8.35
N MET A 56 13.98 -4.61 -8.66
CA MET A 56 14.66 -3.70 -9.58
C MET A 56 14.00 -3.67 -10.97
N PHE A 57 13.72 -4.84 -11.56
CA PHE A 57 13.05 -4.89 -12.87
C PHE A 57 11.60 -4.44 -12.79
N PHE A 58 10.93 -4.77 -11.70
CA PHE A 58 9.55 -4.43 -11.46
C PHE A 58 9.34 -2.92 -11.33
N THR A 59 10.08 -2.23 -10.45
CA THR A 59 9.93 -0.78 -10.23
C THR A 59 10.26 0.00 -11.51
N LEU A 60 11.33 -0.40 -12.21
CA LEU A 60 11.68 0.15 -13.52
C LEU A 60 10.58 -0.09 -14.56
N GLY A 61 10.02 -1.30 -14.60
CA GLY A 61 8.94 -1.68 -15.49
C GLY A 61 7.67 -0.87 -15.25
N ALA A 62 7.28 -0.70 -13.98
CA ALA A 62 6.10 0.04 -13.54
C ALA A 62 6.21 1.53 -13.91
N GLU A 63 7.36 2.18 -13.66
CA GLU A 63 7.59 3.58 -14.08
C GLU A 63 7.54 3.76 -15.60
N MET A 64 8.05 2.78 -16.36
CA MET A 64 8.08 2.84 -17.82
C MET A 64 6.72 2.55 -18.47
N SER A 65 5.81 1.85 -17.77
CA SER A 65 4.54 1.37 -18.31
C SER A 65 3.32 1.89 -17.54
N MET A 66 3.14 1.50 -16.28
CA MET A 66 1.94 1.77 -15.48
C MET A 66 1.64 3.26 -15.32
N THR A 67 2.63 4.06 -14.92
CA THR A 67 2.47 5.52 -14.77
C THR A 67 2.04 6.19 -16.08
N PRO A 68 2.77 6.06 -17.22
CA PRO A 68 2.35 6.68 -18.47
C PRO A 68 1.09 6.05 -19.09
N MET A 69 0.72 4.83 -18.72
CA MET A 69 -0.57 4.24 -19.11
C MET A 69 -1.72 4.90 -18.34
N GLY A 70 -1.61 4.99 -17.02
CA GLY A 70 -2.61 5.61 -16.14
C GLY A 70 -2.88 7.06 -16.53
N GLU A 71 -1.83 7.88 -16.65
CA GLU A 71 -1.95 9.32 -16.99
C GLU A 71 -2.69 9.54 -18.32
N ARG A 72 -2.33 8.78 -19.35
CA ARG A 72 -2.90 8.96 -20.69
C ARG A 72 -4.32 8.42 -20.80
N ILE A 73 -4.59 7.27 -20.17
CA ILE A 73 -5.95 6.74 -20.09
C ILE A 73 -6.83 7.71 -19.30
N GLY A 74 -6.38 8.18 -18.14
CA GLY A 74 -7.06 9.16 -17.31
C GLY A 74 -7.41 10.44 -18.08
N THR A 75 -6.43 11.01 -18.80
CA THR A 75 -6.62 12.19 -19.66
C THR A 75 -7.69 11.94 -20.73
N ARG A 76 -7.66 10.78 -21.41
CA ARG A 76 -8.67 10.45 -22.44
C ARG A 76 -10.05 10.22 -21.87
N ILE A 77 -10.16 9.57 -20.71
CA ILE A 77 -11.44 9.35 -20.03
C ILE A 77 -12.03 10.71 -19.64
N ALA A 78 -11.24 11.61 -19.03
CA ALA A 78 -11.69 12.95 -18.66
C ALA A 78 -12.13 13.78 -19.89
N GLN A 79 -11.40 13.69 -21.01
CA GLN A 79 -11.75 14.35 -22.27
C GLN A 79 -13.05 13.85 -22.90
N SER A 80 -13.52 12.65 -22.57
CA SER A 80 -14.76 12.08 -23.12
C SER A 80 -15.99 12.95 -22.80
N LYS A 81 -15.99 13.64 -21.65
CA LYS A 81 -17.11 14.45 -21.11
C LYS A 81 -18.46 13.72 -20.97
N ARG A 82 -18.56 12.46 -21.37
CA ARG A 82 -19.77 11.64 -21.27
C ARG A 82 -19.76 10.86 -19.96
N LEU A 83 -20.59 11.28 -19.01
CA LEU A 83 -20.66 10.67 -17.68
C LEU A 83 -20.82 9.13 -17.71
N PRO A 84 -21.71 8.53 -18.53
CA PRO A 84 -21.84 7.07 -18.58
C PRO A 84 -20.58 6.35 -19.08
N VAL A 85 -19.83 6.98 -19.99
CA VAL A 85 -18.56 6.44 -20.52
C VAL A 85 -17.49 6.49 -19.44
N ILE A 86 -17.41 7.59 -18.67
CA ILE A 86 -16.49 7.71 -17.54
C ILE A 86 -16.80 6.63 -16.50
N ILE A 87 -18.06 6.48 -16.10
CA ILE A 87 -18.49 5.47 -15.13
C ILE A 87 -18.13 4.06 -15.60
N GLY A 88 -18.53 3.69 -16.82
CA GLY A 88 -18.29 2.35 -17.35
C GLY A 88 -16.80 2.02 -17.48
N LEU A 89 -16.00 2.96 -18.00
CA LEU A 89 -14.56 2.75 -18.18
C LEU A 89 -13.80 2.72 -16.86
N CYS A 90 -14.11 3.60 -15.90
CA CYS A 90 -13.49 3.58 -14.58
C CYS A 90 -13.85 2.31 -13.81
N PHE A 91 -15.10 1.83 -13.89
CA PHE A 91 -15.48 0.56 -13.26
C PHE A 91 -14.66 -0.62 -13.82
N VAL A 92 -14.64 -0.76 -15.15
CA VAL A 92 -13.90 -1.83 -15.82
C VAL A 92 -12.40 -1.75 -15.53
N LEU A 93 -11.85 -0.54 -15.52
CA LEU A 93 -10.44 -0.31 -15.24
C LEU A 93 -10.08 -0.68 -13.79
N GLY A 94 -10.89 -0.26 -12.81
CA GLY A 94 -10.69 -0.64 -11.41
C GLY A 94 -10.77 -2.16 -11.23
N PHE A 95 -11.78 -2.80 -11.82
CA PHE A 95 -11.93 -4.24 -11.80
C PHE A 95 -10.73 -4.98 -12.40
N ILE A 96 -10.27 -4.56 -13.59
CA ILE A 96 -9.13 -5.19 -14.28
C ILE A 96 -7.84 -5.05 -13.48
N ILE A 97 -7.55 -3.85 -12.98
CA ILE A 97 -6.31 -3.59 -12.24
C ILE A 97 -6.26 -4.43 -10.96
N THR A 98 -7.37 -4.55 -10.25
CA THR A 98 -7.43 -5.34 -9.02
C THR A 98 -7.24 -6.84 -9.27
N ILE A 99 -7.79 -7.39 -10.35
CA ILE A 99 -7.52 -8.80 -10.72
C ILE A 99 -6.05 -9.01 -11.06
N SER A 100 -5.43 -7.99 -11.65
CA SER A 100 -4.01 -7.97 -12.01
C SER A 100 -3.07 -7.68 -10.83
N GLU A 101 -3.58 -7.47 -9.62
CA GLU A 101 -2.76 -7.17 -8.43
C GLU A 101 -2.20 -8.47 -7.83
N PRO A 102 -0.87 -8.70 -7.89
CA PRO A 102 -0.25 -9.92 -7.36
C PRO A 102 -0.46 -10.10 -5.85
N ASP A 103 -0.47 -9.00 -5.09
CA ASP A 103 -0.57 -9.07 -3.63
C ASP A 103 -1.92 -9.67 -3.21
N LEU A 104 -2.98 -9.33 -3.95
CA LEU A 104 -4.32 -9.88 -3.73
C LEU A 104 -4.36 -11.39 -3.98
N GLN A 105 -3.56 -11.90 -4.93
CA GLN A 105 -3.47 -13.33 -5.20
C GLN A 105 -2.77 -14.08 -4.07
N VAL A 106 -1.69 -13.48 -3.54
CA VAL A 106 -1.00 -14.02 -2.38
C VAL A 106 -1.91 -14.06 -1.14
N LEU A 107 -2.68 -13.00 -0.88
CA LEU A 107 -3.66 -13.00 0.21
C LEU A 107 -4.74 -14.06 -0.04
N ALA A 108 -5.29 -14.14 -1.25
CA ALA A 108 -6.33 -15.10 -1.59
C ALA A 108 -5.87 -16.56 -1.45
N GLY A 109 -4.59 -16.85 -1.71
CA GLY A 109 -3.99 -18.17 -1.46
C GLY A 109 -3.83 -18.52 0.01
N GLN A 110 -3.77 -17.53 0.91
CA GLN A 110 -3.63 -17.73 2.34
C GLN A 110 -4.98 -17.81 3.08
N VAL A 111 -6.06 -17.30 2.48
CA VAL A 111 -7.39 -17.28 3.11
C VAL A 111 -8.03 -18.67 3.07
N PRO A 112 -8.31 -19.30 4.22
CA PRO A 112 -9.01 -20.58 4.24
C PRO A 112 -10.50 -20.41 3.95
N SER A 113 -11.14 -21.47 3.48
CA SER A 113 -12.61 -21.59 3.34
C SER A 113 -13.29 -20.76 2.25
N VAL A 114 -12.57 -19.89 1.54
CA VAL A 114 -13.10 -19.09 0.42
C VAL A 114 -12.29 -19.40 -0.83
N SER A 115 -12.98 -19.63 -1.96
CA SER A 115 -12.28 -19.81 -3.24
C SER A 115 -11.53 -18.53 -3.60
N ASN A 116 -10.25 -18.65 -3.98
CA ASN A 116 -9.40 -17.52 -4.36
C ASN A 116 -10.08 -16.64 -5.40
N MET A 117 -10.72 -17.25 -6.41
CA MET A 117 -11.41 -16.52 -7.48
C MET A 117 -12.62 -15.74 -6.95
N THR A 118 -13.41 -16.30 -6.02
CA THR A 118 -14.55 -15.60 -5.42
C THR A 118 -14.09 -14.38 -4.64
N LEU A 119 -13.02 -14.50 -3.84
CA LEU A 119 -12.44 -13.39 -3.11
C LEU A 119 -11.91 -12.31 -4.06
N ILE A 120 -11.10 -12.68 -5.04
CA ILE A 120 -10.51 -11.77 -6.03
C ILE A 120 -11.61 -11.02 -6.80
N LEU A 121 -12.64 -11.71 -7.28
CA LEU A 121 -13.74 -11.09 -8.02
C LEU A 121 -14.57 -10.14 -7.15
N ALA A 122 -14.88 -10.53 -5.90
CA ALA A 122 -15.62 -9.67 -4.97
C ALA A 122 -14.83 -8.37 -4.70
N VAL A 123 -13.54 -8.50 -4.40
CA VAL A 123 -12.65 -7.38 -4.15
C VAL A 123 -12.53 -6.49 -5.40
N ALA A 124 -12.37 -7.05 -6.59
CA ALA A 124 -12.30 -6.31 -7.85
C ALA A 124 -13.56 -5.51 -8.16
N VAL A 125 -14.75 -6.06 -7.87
CA VAL A 125 -16.02 -5.32 -7.98
C VAL A 125 -16.05 -4.16 -6.98
N GLY A 126 -15.62 -4.40 -5.74
CA GLY A 126 -15.51 -3.37 -4.70
C GLY A 126 -14.64 -2.19 -5.12
N VAL A 127 -13.43 -2.47 -5.61
CA VAL A 127 -12.50 -1.43 -6.12
C VAL A 127 -13.10 -0.71 -7.32
N GLY A 128 -13.71 -1.42 -8.27
CA GLY A 128 -14.35 -0.81 -9.44
C GLY A 128 -15.42 0.22 -9.07
N ILE A 129 -16.31 -0.11 -8.12
CA ILE A 129 -17.36 0.82 -7.64
C ILE A 129 -16.76 2.04 -6.95
N PHE A 130 -15.73 1.84 -6.14
CA PHE A 130 -15.11 2.94 -5.40
C PHE A 130 -14.19 3.81 -6.26
N LEU A 131 -13.56 3.25 -7.29
CA LEU A 131 -12.83 4.04 -8.28
C LEU A 131 -13.78 4.94 -9.07
N VAL A 132 -14.96 4.44 -9.45
CA VAL A 132 -16.03 5.29 -10.02
C VAL A 132 -16.40 6.40 -9.03
N SER A 133 -16.64 6.06 -7.77
CA SER A 133 -17.02 7.04 -6.74
C SER A 133 -15.93 8.11 -6.55
N ALA A 134 -14.66 7.72 -6.60
CA ALA A 134 -13.52 8.63 -6.49
C ALA A 134 -13.36 9.55 -7.69
N VAL A 135 -13.59 9.05 -8.92
CA VAL A 135 -13.58 9.89 -10.13
C VAL A 135 -14.80 10.83 -10.17
N LEU A 136 -15.97 10.35 -9.74
CA LEU A 136 -17.16 11.20 -9.60
C LEU A 136 -16.96 12.31 -8.58
N ARG A 137 -16.27 12.02 -7.46
CA ARG A 137 -15.86 13.03 -6.48
C ARG A 137 -15.05 14.14 -7.15
N MET A 138 -14.07 13.78 -7.97
CA MET A 138 -13.26 14.76 -8.72
C MET A 138 -14.12 15.54 -9.73
N LEU A 139 -15.05 14.90 -10.42
CA LEU A 139 -15.94 15.59 -11.37
C LEU A 139 -16.87 16.61 -10.71
N PHE A 140 -17.36 16.32 -9.50
CA PHE A 140 -18.27 17.19 -8.75
C PHE A 140 -17.57 18.06 -7.69
N SER A 141 -16.23 18.08 -7.68
CA SER A 141 -15.39 18.82 -6.71
C SER A 141 -15.82 18.62 -5.25
N LYS A 142 -16.23 17.40 -4.89
CA LYS A 142 -16.62 17.04 -3.52
C LYS A 142 -15.37 16.75 -2.69
N PRO A 143 -15.26 17.23 -1.44
CA PRO A 143 -14.07 16.96 -0.64
C PRO A 143 -14.03 15.49 -0.20
N LEU A 144 -12.83 14.89 -0.21
CA LEU A 144 -12.59 13.52 0.24
C LEU A 144 -13.09 13.26 1.67
N SER A 145 -12.91 14.23 2.57
CA SER A 145 -13.24 14.09 4.00
C SER A 145 -14.70 13.69 4.24
N TYR A 146 -15.66 14.21 3.48
CA TYR A 146 -17.06 13.82 3.63
C TYR A 146 -17.30 12.36 3.22
N MET A 147 -16.64 11.88 2.18
CA MET A 147 -16.78 10.49 1.76
C MET A 147 -16.19 9.55 2.81
N LEU A 148 -15.03 9.89 3.39
CA LEU A 148 -14.41 9.10 4.47
C LEU A 148 -15.32 9.07 5.71
N LEU A 149 -15.86 10.22 6.12
CA LEU A 149 -16.78 10.33 7.27
C LEU A 149 -18.12 9.61 7.05
N ILE A 150 -18.49 9.30 5.81
CA ILE A 150 -19.71 8.54 5.52
C ILE A 150 -19.39 7.04 5.42
N PHE A 151 -18.39 6.66 4.61
CA PHE A 151 -18.15 5.25 4.29
C PHE A 151 -17.49 4.48 5.44
N TYR A 152 -16.58 5.07 6.21
CA TYR A 152 -15.96 4.34 7.33
C TYR A 152 -16.97 3.97 8.43
N PRO A 153 -17.88 4.86 8.86
CA PRO A 153 -18.97 4.44 9.75
C PRO A 153 -19.82 3.32 9.17
N VAL A 154 -20.12 3.33 7.86
CA VAL A 154 -20.83 2.23 7.20
C VAL A 154 -20.05 0.92 7.30
N VAL A 155 -18.73 0.95 7.03
CA VAL A 155 -17.84 -0.20 7.21
C VAL A 155 -17.94 -0.75 8.63
N PHE A 156 -17.78 0.11 9.65
CA PHE A 156 -17.82 -0.31 11.06
C PHE A 156 -19.21 -0.73 11.54
N ILE A 157 -20.29 -0.22 10.95
CA ILE A 157 -21.64 -0.73 11.24
C ILE A 157 -21.78 -2.14 10.67
N LEU A 158 -21.27 -2.38 9.45
CA LEU A 158 -21.32 -3.70 8.81
C LEU A 158 -20.50 -4.75 9.56
N THR A 159 -19.41 -4.39 10.23
CA THR A 159 -18.61 -5.37 11.00
C THR A 159 -19.41 -6.05 12.12
N PHE A 160 -20.44 -5.41 12.67
CA PHE A 160 -21.31 -6.03 13.68
C PHE A 160 -22.17 -7.18 13.12
N PHE A 161 -22.35 -7.26 11.80
CA PHE A 161 -23.17 -8.27 11.13
C PHE A 161 -22.34 -9.40 10.50
N VAL A 162 -21.01 -9.33 10.58
CA VAL A 162 -20.08 -10.27 9.92
C VAL A 162 -19.40 -11.16 10.95
N SER A 163 -19.11 -12.41 10.57
CA SER A 163 -18.38 -13.34 11.44
C SER A 163 -16.92 -12.90 11.64
N LYS A 164 -16.37 -13.25 12.81
CA LYS A 164 -15.01 -12.82 13.22
C LYS A 164 -13.93 -13.26 12.23
N ASP A 165 -14.12 -14.39 11.57
CA ASP A 165 -13.18 -14.96 10.60
C ASP A 165 -13.02 -14.06 9.37
N PHE A 166 -14.10 -13.42 8.92
CA PHE A 166 -14.06 -12.51 7.76
C PHE A 166 -13.62 -11.10 8.11
N LEU A 167 -13.74 -10.67 9.38
CA LEU A 167 -13.37 -9.31 9.76
C LEU A 167 -11.90 -9.01 9.43
N ALA A 168 -11.00 -9.89 9.85
CA ALA A 168 -9.57 -9.70 9.64
C ALA A 168 -9.21 -9.75 8.14
N ILE A 169 -9.80 -10.71 7.41
CA ILE A 169 -9.61 -10.85 5.96
C ILE A 169 -10.13 -9.62 5.21
N ALA A 170 -11.26 -9.05 5.61
CA ALA A 170 -11.87 -7.90 4.95
C ALA A 170 -10.96 -6.67 5.03
N PHE A 171 -10.44 -6.36 6.21
CA PHE A 171 -9.54 -5.21 6.36
C PHE A 171 -8.17 -5.45 5.73
N ASP A 172 -7.63 -6.68 5.78
CA ASP A 172 -6.39 -7.01 5.08
C ASP A 172 -6.56 -6.88 3.56
N SER A 173 -7.70 -7.30 3.00
CA SER A 173 -8.01 -7.15 1.57
C SER A 173 -7.96 -5.69 1.11
N GLY A 174 -8.41 -4.75 1.95
CA GLY A 174 -8.27 -3.32 1.70
C GLY A 174 -6.83 -2.87 1.57
N GLY A 175 -5.97 -3.28 2.51
CA GLY A 175 -4.54 -2.91 2.50
C GLY A 175 -3.71 -3.62 1.42
N VAL A 176 -4.12 -4.82 0.99
CA VAL A 176 -3.40 -5.61 -0.02
C VAL A 176 -3.72 -5.14 -1.45
N THR A 177 -4.89 -4.54 -1.69
CA THR A 177 -5.27 -4.05 -3.03
C THR A 177 -4.56 -2.78 -3.47
N THR A 178 -3.83 -2.15 -2.57
CA THR A 178 -3.00 -0.96 -2.81
C THR A 178 -1.55 -1.37 -3.04
N GLY A 179 -1.36 -2.46 -3.79
CA GLY A 179 -0.07 -2.99 -4.12
C GLY A 179 0.68 -2.12 -5.14
N PRO A 180 1.90 -2.55 -5.48
CA PRO A 180 2.87 -1.71 -6.17
C PRO A 180 2.54 -1.52 -7.65
N MET A 181 1.56 -2.27 -8.17
CA MET A 181 0.98 -2.10 -9.51
C MET A 181 -0.18 -1.11 -9.50
N THR A 182 -1.13 -1.33 -8.58
CA THR A 182 -2.37 -0.55 -8.51
C THR A 182 -2.10 0.90 -8.10
N VAL A 183 -1.22 1.16 -7.13
CA VAL A 183 -0.97 2.51 -6.61
C VAL A 183 -0.43 3.46 -7.69
N PRO A 184 0.72 3.18 -8.36
CA PRO A 184 1.25 4.09 -9.37
C PRO A 184 0.27 4.31 -10.52
N PHE A 185 -0.50 3.28 -10.89
CA PHE A 185 -1.50 3.39 -11.94
C PHE A 185 -2.66 4.31 -11.52
N ILE A 186 -3.30 4.07 -10.37
CA ILE A 186 -4.45 4.85 -9.90
C ILE A 186 -4.07 6.30 -9.63
N MET A 187 -2.89 6.54 -9.04
CA MET A 187 -2.38 7.90 -8.83
C MET A 187 -2.12 8.60 -10.16
N ALA A 188 -1.47 7.92 -11.12
CA ALA A 188 -1.25 8.49 -12.44
C ALA A 188 -2.56 8.75 -13.20
N LEU A 189 -3.56 7.87 -13.04
CA LEU A 189 -4.90 8.09 -13.57
C LEU A 189 -5.54 9.35 -12.97
N GLY A 190 -5.37 9.59 -11.68
CA GLY A 190 -5.78 10.81 -11.00
C GLY A 190 -5.15 12.07 -11.56
N ILE A 191 -3.83 12.05 -11.75
CA ILE A 191 -3.07 13.14 -12.37
C ILE A 191 -3.54 13.39 -13.81
N GLY A 192 -3.75 12.33 -14.59
CA GLY A 192 -4.29 12.43 -15.94
C GLY A 192 -5.70 13.01 -15.98
N PHE A 193 -6.53 12.67 -14.99
CA PHE A 193 -7.89 13.20 -14.86
C PHE A 193 -7.90 14.67 -14.47
N SER A 194 -7.06 15.07 -13.51
CA SER A 194 -6.93 16.45 -13.05
C SER A 194 -6.32 17.38 -14.10
N ALA A 195 -5.42 16.89 -14.96
CA ALA A 195 -4.80 17.67 -16.03
C ALA A 195 -5.79 18.24 -17.08
N VAL A 196 -6.99 17.65 -17.19
CA VAL A 196 -8.06 18.12 -18.09
C VAL A 196 -8.97 19.14 -17.39
N ARG A 197 -8.85 19.28 -16.07
CA ARG A 197 -9.63 20.21 -15.23
C ARG A 197 -8.84 21.51 -15.07
N SER A 198 -9.52 22.65 -15.14
CA SER A 198 -8.89 23.98 -15.02
C SER A 198 -9.25 24.71 -13.72
N ASP A 199 -9.66 24.00 -12.68
CA ASP A 199 -10.00 24.61 -11.40
C ASP A 199 -8.81 24.61 -10.40
N LYS A 200 -8.88 25.50 -9.41
CA LYS A 200 -7.83 25.68 -8.39
C LYS A 200 -7.60 24.43 -7.52
N TYR A 201 -8.53 23.48 -7.53
CA TYR A 201 -8.49 22.28 -6.70
C TYR A 201 -7.98 21.05 -7.45
N ALA A 202 -7.66 21.18 -8.75
CA ALA A 202 -7.32 20.04 -9.62
C ALA A 202 -6.12 19.24 -9.09
N GLU A 203 -5.08 19.92 -8.63
CA GLU A 203 -3.88 19.28 -8.08
C GLU A 203 -4.17 18.59 -6.75
N THR A 204 -4.88 19.26 -5.83
CA THR A 204 -5.22 18.67 -4.52
C THR A 204 -6.21 17.52 -4.62
N ASP A 205 -7.12 17.54 -5.60
CA ASP A 205 -8.13 16.50 -5.80
C ASP A 205 -7.57 15.25 -6.48
N SER A 206 -6.33 15.32 -7.00
CA SER A 206 -5.62 14.16 -7.58
C SER A 206 -5.20 13.13 -6.52
N PHE A 207 -5.07 13.57 -5.26
CA PHE A 207 -4.88 12.68 -4.12
C PHE A 207 -6.22 12.18 -3.55
N GLY A 208 -6.19 11.08 -2.82
CA GLY A 208 -7.37 10.50 -2.21
C GLY A 208 -8.11 9.51 -3.12
N LEU A 209 -7.53 9.12 -4.25
CA LEU A 209 -8.12 8.09 -5.12
C LEU A 209 -7.85 6.70 -4.55
N VAL A 210 -6.62 6.45 -4.11
CA VAL A 210 -6.18 5.18 -3.55
C VAL A 210 -6.96 4.86 -2.27
N SER A 211 -7.14 5.86 -1.40
CA SER A 211 -7.91 5.74 -0.17
C SER A 211 -9.38 5.37 -0.37
N LEU A 212 -10.07 5.94 -1.36
CA LEU A 212 -11.43 5.50 -1.65
C LEU A 212 -11.43 4.09 -2.24
N CYS A 213 -10.48 3.79 -3.12
CA CYS A 213 -10.35 2.45 -3.71
C CYS A 213 -10.10 1.36 -2.66
N SER A 214 -9.40 1.65 -1.55
CA SER A 214 -9.15 0.66 -0.48
C SER A 214 -10.37 0.39 0.41
N ILE A 215 -11.37 1.29 0.46
CA ILE A 215 -12.63 1.05 1.18
C ILE A 215 -13.50 0.00 0.45
N GLY A 216 -13.46 0.01 -0.89
CA GLY A 216 -14.22 -0.91 -1.74
C GLY A 216 -14.01 -2.40 -1.42
N PRO A 217 -12.76 -2.91 -1.39
CA PRO A 217 -12.42 -4.26 -0.97
C PRO A 217 -12.98 -4.61 0.41
N VAL A 218 -12.80 -3.72 1.39
CA VAL A 218 -13.25 -3.97 2.77
C VAL A 218 -14.76 -4.17 2.78
N LEU A 219 -15.52 -3.28 2.14
CA LEU A 219 -16.97 -3.42 2.03
C LEU A 219 -17.38 -4.67 1.24
N ALA A 220 -16.71 -4.98 0.14
CA ALA A 220 -17.02 -6.13 -0.68
C ALA A 220 -16.82 -7.45 0.08
N VAL A 221 -15.73 -7.57 0.85
CA VAL A 221 -15.44 -8.77 1.64
C VAL A 221 -16.34 -8.84 2.89
N LEU A 222 -16.70 -7.72 3.51
CA LEU A 222 -17.72 -7.71 4.57
C LEU A 222 -19.07 -8.20 4.03
N LEU A 223 -19.52 -7.68 2.89
CA LEU A 223 -20.75 -8.15 2.24
C LEU A 223 -20.66 -9.63 1.85
N LEU A 224 -19.50 -10.06 1.34
CA LEU A 224 -19.24 -11.48 1.06
C LEU A 224 -19.38 -12.30 2.35
N GLY A 225 -18.84 -11.86 3.48
CA GLY A 225 -18.93 -12.55 4.77
C GLY A 225 -20.36 -12.59 5.37
N ILE A 226 -21.27 -11.71 4.95
CA ILE A 226 -22.70 -11.78 5.31
C ILE A 226 -23.39 -12.89 4.48
N ILE A 227 -23.01 -13.04 3.22
CA ILE A 227 -23.64 -13.99 2.29
C ILE A 227 -23.04 -15.39 2.48
N TYR A 228 -21.72 -15.45 2.63
CA TYR A 228 -20.92 -16.66 2.67
C TYR A 228 -20.77 -17.11 4.13
N HIS A 229 -21.42 -18.23 4.46
CA HIS A 229 -21.30 -18.88 5.75
C HIS A 229 -20.46 -20.16 5.58
N PRO A 230 -19.12 -20.08 5.60
CA PRO A 230 -18.30 -21.28 5.49
C PRO A 230 -18.55 -22.16 6.72
N GLN A 231 -18.99 -23.39 6.49
CA GLN A 231 -19.03 -24.42 7.52
C GLN A 231 -17.59 -24.90 7.75
N GLY A 232 -16.94 -24.35 8.78
CA GLY A 232 -15.74 -24.92 9.40
C GLY A 232 -14.60 -25.29 8.43
N GLY A 233 -14.14 -24.35 7.61
CA GLY A 233 -12.91 -24.61 6.85
C GLY A 233 -11.70 -24.56 7.76
N SER A 234 -11.10 -25.73 7.96
CA SER A 234 -9.81 -25.89 8.62
C SER A 234 -8.75 -25.09 7.86
N TYR A 235 -7.99 -24.26 8.57
CA TYR A 235 -6.78 -23.66 8.01
C TYR A 235 -5.85 -24.77 7.50
N SER A 236 -5.38 -24.63 6.26
CA SER A 236 -4.32 -25.48 5.71
C SER A 236 -3.01 -24.94 6.25
N GLU A 237 -2.34 -25.70 7.14
CA GLU A 237 -1.02 -25.33 7.65
C GLU A 237 -0.08 -24.94 6.51
N THR A 238 0.73 -23.90 6.76
CA THR A 238 1.77 -23.49 5.81
C THR A 238 2.79 -24.63 5.74
N VAL A 239 2.87 -25.33 4.60
CA VAL A 239 3.81 -26.45 4.45
C VAL A 239 5.23 -25.89 4.44
N ILE A 240 5.94 -26.02 5.56
CA ILE A 240 7.36 -25.69 5.65
C ILE A 240 8.11 -26.68 4.75
N PRO A 241 8.76 -26.22 3.67
CA PRO A 241 9.41 -27.13 2.72
C PRO A 241 10.57 -27.85 3.41
N ASP A 242 10.53 -29.18 3.41
CA ASP A 242 11.63 -30.00 3.92
C ASP A 242 12.72 -30.11 2.84
N ALA A 243 13.54 -29.06 2.75
CA ALA A 243 14.60 -28.93 1.76
C ALA A 243 15.97 -29.34 2.35
N GLU A 244 16.10 -30.59 2.80
CA GLU A 244 17.35 -31.09 3.40
C GLU A 244 18.53 -31.17 2.41
N THR A 245 18.25 -31.21 1.09
CA THR A 245 19.28 -31.35 0.06
C THR A 245 19.23 -30.20 -0.96
N SER A 246 20.40 -29.83 -1.51
CA SER A 246 20.50 -28.80 -2.56
C SER A 246 19.66 -29.12 -3.81
N VAL A 247 19.41 -30.40 -4.09
CA VAL A 247 18.54 -30.86 -5.19
C VAL A 247 17.07 -30.61 -4.85
N ALA A 248 16.64 -30.91 -3.61
CA ALA A 248 15.28 -30.58 -3.17
C ALA A 248 15.04 -29.06 -3.17
N LEU A 249 16.05 -28.30 -2.77
CA LEU A 249 16.01 -26.83 -2.78
C LEU A 249 15.88 -26.27 -4.20
N TRP A 250 16.67 -26.77 -5.15
CA TRP A 250 16.53 -26.36 -6.56
C TRP A 250 15.16 -26.73 -7.13
N LYS A 251 14.62 -27.90 -6.79
CA LYS A 251 13.27 -28.32 -7.24
C LYS A 251 12.15 -27.39 -6.76
N LEU A 252 12.28 -26.77 -5.59
CA LEU A 252 11.31 -25.77 -5.11
C LEU A 252 11.29 -24.53 -6.01
N PHE A 253 12.47 -24.02 -6.39
CA PHE A 253 12.57 -22.88 -7.30
C PHE A 253 12.21 -23.26 -8.75
N GLU A 254 12.62 -24.44 -9.21
CA GLU A 254 12.33 -24.97 -10.55
C GLU A 254 10.83 -25.17 -10.78
N SER A 255 10.09 -25.62 -9.77
CA SER A 255 8.63 -25.73 -9.84
C SER A 255 7.94 -24.37 -9.65
N GLY A 256 8.49 -23.50 -8.80
CA GLY A 256 7.96 -22.16 -8.53
C GLY A 256 8.01 -21.23 -9.76
N ILE A 257 9.13 -21.16 -10.48
CA ILE A 257 9.30 -20.22 -11.60
C ILE A 257 8.22 -20.42 -12.69
N PRO A 258 8.00 -21.62 -13.24
CA PRO A 258 6.95 -21.84 -14.24
C PRO A 258 5.54 -21.59 -13.71
N HIS A 259 5.30 -21.84 -12.42
CA HIS A 259 4.02 -21.56 -11.78
C HIS A 259 3.75 -20.05 -11.76
N TYR A 260 4.66 -19.25 -11.19
CA TYR A 260 4.54 -17.80 -11.12
C TYR A 260 4.60 -17.13 -12.50
N MET A 261 5.29 -17.72 -13.48
CA MET A 261 5.21 -17.27 -14.88
C MET A 261 3.79 -17.35 -15.43
N LYS A 262 3.09 -18.46 -15.20
CA LYS A 262 1.70 -18.62 -15.66
C LYS A 262 0.74 -17.70 -14.90
N GLU A 263 0.92 -17.61 -13.59
CA GLU A 263 0.10 -16.75 -12.71
C GLU A 263 0.24 -15.27 -13.08
N ILE A 264 1.46 -14.73 -13.16
CA ILE A 264 1.71 -13.35 -13.57
C ILE A 264 1.30 -13.11 -15.02
N GLY A 265 1.50 -14.09 -15.90
CA GLY A 265 1.05 -14.00 -17.30
C GLY A 265 -0.47 -13.84 -17.40
N GLY A 266 -1.23 -14.66 -16.66
CA GLY A 266 -2.68 -14.56 -16.57
C GLY A 266 -3.14 -13.25 -15.91
N SER A 267 -2.39 -12.78 -14.91
CA SER A 267 -2.68 -11.55 -14.16
C SER A 267 -2.47 -10.29 -14.98
N LEU A 268 -1.39 -10.19 -15.74
CA LEU A 268 -1.08 -9.00 -16.55
C LEU A 268 -1.87 -8.94 -17.86
N LEU A 269 -2.34 -10.09 -18.37
CA LEU A 269 -3.05 -10.18 -19.64
C LEU A 269 -4.27 -9.23 -19.72
N PRO A 270 -5.18 -9.16 -18.73
CA PRO A 270 -6.29 -8.20 -18.70
C PRO A 270 -5.87 -6.74 -18.91
N ILE A 271 -4.84 -6.27 -18.19
CA ILE A 271 -4.31 -4.90 -18.34
C ILE A 271 -3.74 -4.68 -19.75
N ILE A 272 -2.96 -5.65 -20.25
CA ILE A 272 -2.34 -5.56 -21.58
C ILE A 272 -3.42 -5.48 -22.68
N LEU A 273 -4.46 -6.31 -22.57
CA LEU A 273 -5.59 -6.31 -23.51
C LEU A 273 -6.35 -4.99 -23.45
N PHE A 274 -6.66 -4.51 -22.24
CA PHE A 274 -7.34 -3.24 -22.04
C PHE A 274 -6.55 -2.07 -22.61
N PHE A 275 -5.24 -2.01 -22.34
CA PHE A 275 -4.38 -0.98 -22.89
C PHE A 275 -4.27 -1.06 -24.41
N THR A 276 -4.16 -2.27 -24.96
CA THR A 276 -4.11 -2.47 -26.42
C THR A 276 -5.39 -1.99 -27.09
N PHE A 277 -6.55 -2.27 -26.49
CA PHE A 277 -7.83 -1.75 -26.95
C PHE A 277 -7.85 -0.22 -26.95
N PHE A 278 -7.46 0.43 -25.85
CA PHE A 278 -7.38 1.90 -25.77
C PHE A 278 -6.35 2.49 -26.73
N GLN A 279 -5.23 1.80 -26.94
CA GLN A 279 -4.17 2.20 -27.84
C GLN A 279 -4.67 2.26 -29.29
N VAL A 280 -5.42 1.25 -29.72
CA VAL A 280 -5.97 1.17 -31.09
C VAL A 280 -7.13 2.14 -31.28
N VAL A 281 -8.06 2.21 -30.32
CA VAL A 281 -9.30 2.98 -30.47
C VAL A 281 -9.10 4.48 -30.21
N SER A 282 -8.39 4.87 -29.15
CA SER A 282 -8.42 6.23 -28.61
C SER A 282 -7.05 6.92 -28.52
N LEU A 283 -6.01 6.25 -28.01
CA LEU A 283 -4.74 6.90 -27.70
C LEU A 283 -3.88 7.15 -28.95
N LYS A 284 -3.80 6.19 -29.87
CA LYS A 284 -2.99 6.26 -31.11
C LYS A 284 -1.56 6.76 -30.87
N LEU A 285 -0.88 6.20 -29.87
CA LEU A 285 0.45 6.66 -29.46
C LEU A 285 1.51 6.46 -30.55
N LYS A 286 2.50 7.37 -30.57
CA LYS A 286 3.69 7.26 -31.43
C LYS A 286 4.43 5.94 -31.15
N LYS A 287 4.97 5.32 -32.19
CA LYS A 287 5.69 4.03 -32.11
C LYS A 287 6.77 3.98 -31.00
N LYS A 288 7.56 5.06 -30.86
CA LYS A 288 8.61 5.14 -29.82
C LYS A 288 8.04 4.99 -28.40
N THR A 289 6.93 5.67 -28.13
CA THR A 289 6.25 5.64 -26.84
C THR A 289 5.61 4.28 -26.58
N LEU A 290 5.01 3.68 -27.60
CA LEU A 290 4.43 2.33 -27.51
C LEU A 290 5.51 1.29 -27.20
N ILE A 291 6.65 1.34 -27.88
CA ILE A 291 7.79 0.45 -27.63
C ILE A 291 8.28 0.61 -26.18
N LYS A 292 8.37 1.85 -25.68
CA LYS A 292 8.77 2.10 -24.28
C LYS A 292 7.82 1.43 -23.27
N ILE A 293 6.50 1.52 -23.51
CA ILE A 293 5.50 0.86 -22.67
C ILE A 293 5.61 -0.66 -22.77
N LEU A 294 5.76 -1.21 -23.97
CA LEU A 294 5.90 -2.67 -24.16
C LEU A 294 7.16 -3.23 -23.48
N VAL A 295 8.28 -2.50 -23.55
CA VAL A 295 9.50 -2.86 -22.81
C VAL A 295 9.26 -2.76 -21.30
N GLY A 296 8.54 -1.73 -20.84
CA GLY A 296 8.15 -1.61 -19.43
C GLY A 296 7.27 -2.76 -18.94
N ILE A 297 6.29 -3.19 -19.74
CA ILE A 297 5.44 -4.36 -19.45
C ILE A 297 6.30 -5.63 -19.36
N LEU A 298 7.27 -5.81 -20.26
CA LEU A 298 8.18 -6.96 -20.22
C LEU A 298 9.04 -6.96 -18.95
N TYR A 299 9.60 -5.81 -18.56
CA TYR A 299 10.35 -5.69 -17.30
C TYR A 299 9.46 -5.92 -16.08
N THR A 300 8.22 -5.44 -16.12
CA THR A 300 7.23 -5.69 -15.06
C THR A 300 6.93 -7.18 -14.93
N TYR A 301 6.71 -7.89 -16.04
CA TYR A 301 6.48 -9.33 -16.05
C TYR A 301 7.67 -10.10 -15.48
N ILE A 302 8.89 -9.83 -15.96
CA ILE A 302 10.11 -10.48 -15.46
C ILE A 302 10.31 -10.17 -13.97
N GLY A 303 10.14 -8.90 -13.58
CA GLY A 303 10.28 -8.43 -12.21
C GLY A 303 9.31 -9.13 -11.26
N LEU A 304 8.01 -9.16 -11.60
CA LEU A 304 6.97 -9.81 -10.79
C LEU A 304 7.19 -11.32 -10.66
N VAL A 305 7.60 -12.01 -11.72
CA VAL A 305 7.89 -13.46 -11.65
C VAL A 305 9.03 -13.73 -10.67
N LEU A 306 10.15 -13.00 -10.78
CA LEU A 306 11.29 -13.16 -9.88
C LEU A 306 10.92 -12.76 -8.45
N PHE A 307 10.19 -11.65 -8.29
CA PHE A 307 9.71 -11.14 -7.01
C PHE A 307 8.83 -12.16 -6.30
N LEU A 308 7.72 -12.59 -6.91
CA LEU A 308 6.80 -13.55 -6.30
C LEU A 308 7.46 -14.91 -6.05
N THR A 309 8.34 -15.36 -6.95
CA THR A 309 9.09 -16.60 -6.71
C THR A 309 9.98 -16.45 -5.47
N GLY A 310 10.78 -15.38 -5.39
CA GLY A 310 11.69 -15.19 -4.27
C GLY A 310 10.97 -15.02 -2.93
N VAL A 311 9.85 -14.32 -2.95
CA VAL A 311 9.03 -14.03 -1.78
C VAL A 311 8.27 -15.27 -1.29
N ASN A 312 7.52 -15.95 -2.16
CA ASN A 312 6.70 -17.09 -1.74
C ASN A 312 7.51 -18.36 -1.47
N VAL A 313 8.64 -18.57 -2.17
CA VAL A 313 9.50 -19.75 -1.93
C VAL A 313 10.51 -19.49 -0.81
N GLY A 314 10.96 -18.25 -0.61
CA GLY A 314 12.00 -17.90 0.36
C GLY A 314 11.49 -17.21 1.62
N PHE A 315 10.78 -16.07 1.48
CA PHE A 315 10.40 -15.23 2.63
C PHE A 315 9.22 -15.79 3.41
N MET A 316 8.20 -16.32 2.73
CA MET A 316 7.00 -16.83 3.39
C MET A 316 7.31 -18.00 4.35
N PRO A 317 8.07 -19.04 3.96
CA PRO A 317 8.45 -20.12 4.87
C PRO A 317 9.35 -19.65 6.03
N VAL A 318 10.32 -18.77 5.77
CA VAL A 318 11.20 -18.27 6.84
C VAL A 318 10.44 -17.38 7.82
N GLY A 319 9.49 -16.58 7.32
CA GLY A 319 8.60 -15.75 8.13
C GLY A 319 7.79 -16.62 9.10
N ASN A 320 7.06 -17.60 8.57
CA ASN A 320 6.28 -18.54 9.38
C ASN A 320 7.16 -19.27 10.41
N TYR A 321 8.29 -19.83 9.99
CA TYR A 321 9.20 -20.55 10.89
C TYR A 321 9.75 -19.65 12.02
N LEU A 322 10.21 -18.44 11.69
CA LEU A 322 10.70 -17.49 12.70
C LEU A 322 9.59 -17.11 13.68
N GLY A 323 8.38 -16.85 13.20
CA GLY A 323 7.23 -16.59 14.04
C GLY A 323 6.98 -17.72 15.03
N GLN A 324 6.96 -18.96 14.53
CA GLN A 324 6.72 -20.17 15.31
C GLN A 324 7.77 -20.38 16.40
N VAL A 325 9.06 -20.29 16.05
CA VAL A 325 10.15 -20.51 17.01
C VAL A 325 10.18 -19.41 18.07
N ILE A 326 10.08 -18.13 17.66
CA ILE A 326 10.16 -16.99 18.59
C ILE A 326 8.99 -17.00 19.57
N ALA A 327 7.76 -17.24 19.09
CA ALA A 327 6.58 -17.32 19.94
C ALA A 327 6.54 -18.60 20.79
N GLY A 328 7.31 -19.63 20.42
CA GLY A 328 7.50 -20.85 21.21
C GLY A 328 8.48 -20.71 22.39
N LEU A 329 9.28 -19.64 22.45
CA LEU A 329 10.25 -19.40 23.53
C LEU A 329 9.56 -19.21 24.89
N SER A 330 10.29 -19.39 25.99
CA SER A 330 9.75 -19.10 27.33
C SER A 330 9.45 -17.60 27.53
N TYR A 331 10.17 -16.73 26.82
CA TYR A 331 10.02 -15.27 26.85
C TYR A 331 9.39 -14.72 25.55
N ARG A 332 8.24 -15.30 25.17
CA ARG A 332 7.45 -15.01 23.94
C ARG A 332 7.26 -13.51 23.63
N TRP A 333 7.23 -12.66 24.65
CA TRP A 333 7.09 -11.21 24.53
C TRP A 333 8.16 -10.56 23.64
N VAL A 334 9.32 -11.20 23.44
CA VAL A 334 10.40 -10.71 22.56
C VAL A 334 9.96 -10.53 21.11
N ILE A 335 8.90 -11.23 20.68
CA ILE A 335 8.34 -11.05 19.34
C ILE A 335 7.82 -9.62 19.12
N ILE A 336 7.43 -8.90 20.17
CA ILE A 336 6.91 -7.52 20.09
C ILE A 336 8.01 -6.56 19.63
N PRO A 337 9.15 -6.38 20.34
CA PRO A 337 10.21 -5.49 19.88
C PRO A 337 10.84 -5.95 18.56
N ILE A 338 10.90 -7.26 18.29
CA ILE A 338 11.33 -7.79 16.98
C ILE A 338 10.37 -7.34 15.88
N GLY A 339 9.06 -7.51 16.10
CA GLY A 339 8.02 -7.05 15.20
C GLY A 339 8.14 -5.54 14.94
N MET A 340 8.26 -4.72 15.99
CA MET A 340 8.44 -3.27 15.83
C MET A 340 9.65 -2.92 14.95
N LEU A 341 10.78 -3.62 15.15
CA LEU A 341 11.99 -3.40 14.38
C LEU A 341 11.82 -3.81 12.91
N ILE A 342 11.21 -4.97 12.64
CA ILE A 342 10.88 -5.40 11.27
C ILE A 342 9.94 -4.38 10.62
N GLY A 343 8.90 -3.92 11.32
CA GLY A 343 7.91 -2.97 10.83
C GLY A 343 8.50 -1.62 10.44
N TYR A 344 9.51 -1.15 11.18
CA TYR A 344 10.23 0.07 10.81
C TYR A 344 10.89 -0.04 9.43
N PHE A 345 11.58 -1.15 9.18
CA PHE A 345 12.33 -1.36 7.93
C PHE A 345 11.46 -1.85 6.77
N ILE A 346 10.34 -2.52 7.03
CA ILE A 346 9.48 -3.04 5.96
C ILE A 346 8.83 -1.91 5.16
N VAL A 347 8.39 -0.85 5.82
CA VAL A 347 7.82 0.33 5.16
C VAL A 347 8.89 1.06 4.35
N LYS A 348 10.10 1.15 4.91
CA LYS A 348 11.23 1.76 4.20
C LYS A 348 11.60 0.94 2.97
N ALA A 349 11.34 -0.37 3.00
CA ALA A 349 11.59 -1.28 1.90
C ALA A 349 10.51 -1.26 0.81
N GLU A 350 9.37 -0.61 1.07
CA GLU A 350 8.21 -0.63 0.18
C GLU A 350 8.40 0.37 -0.98
N PRO A 351 8.49 -0.08 -2.24
CA PRO A 351 8.72 0.82 -3.38
C PRO A 351 7.59 1.83 -3.58
N ALA A 352 6.35 1.46 -3.26
CA ALA A 352 5.21 2.36 -3.38
C ALA A 352 5.34 3.57 -2.44
N VAL A 353 5.98 3.41 -1.27
CA VAL A 353 6.24 4.49 -0.32
C VAL A 353 7.22 5.51 -0.91
N TYR A 354 8.23 5.06 -1.67
CA TYR A 354 9.16 5.95 -2.37
C TYR A 354 8.46 6.84 -3.38
N VAL A 355 7.62 6.25 -4.23
CA VAL A 355 6.82 6.98 -5.23
C VAL A 355 5.91 8.00 -4.56
N LEU A 356 5.28 7.64 -3.44
CA LEU A 356 4.45 8.57 -2.68
C LEU A 356 5.26 9.74 -2.10
N MET A 357 6.43 9.47 -1.53
CA MET A 357 7.31 10.52 -0.99
C MET A 357 7.73 11.52 -2.07
N GLU A 358 8.14 11.04 -3.25
CA GLU A 358 8.49 11.92 -4.39
C GLU A 358 7.29 12.74 -4.85
N GLN A 359 6.12 12.12 -5.03
CA GLN A 359 4.92 12.81 -5.49
C GLN A 359 4.44 13.87 -4.49
N VAL A 360 4.53 13.60 -3.19
CA VAL A 360 4.19 14.57 -2.15
C VAL A 360 5.20 15.72 -2.13
N GLU A 361 6.49 15.44 -2.25
CA GLU A 361 7.53 16.47 -2.25
C GLU A 361 7.41 17.37 -3.49
N GLU A 362 7.19 16.81 -4.67
CA GLU A 362 6.96 17.57 -5.91
C GLU A 362 5.69 18.43 -5.84
N LEU A 363 4.56 17.85 -5.43
CA LEU A 363 3.27 18.57 -5.41
C LEU A 363 3.17 19.59 -4.28
N THR A 364 3.97 19.46 -3.22
CA THR A 364 4.04 20.45 -2.15
C THR A 364 5.15 21.48 -2.36
N SER A 365 5.84 21.45 -3.52
CA SER A 365 7.01 22.29 -3.80
C SER A 365 8.07 22.23 -2.70
N GLY A 366 8.26 21.03 -2.11
CA GLY A 366 9.19 20.77 -1.02
C GLY A 366 8.72 21.21 0.38
N ALA A 367 7.49 21.70 0.54
CA ALA A 367 6.97 22.08 1.86
C ALA A 367 6.88 20.88 2.82
N ILE A 368 6.57 19.69 2.29
CA ILE A 368 6.62 18.42 3.03
C ILE A 368 7.81 17.61 2.51
N PRO A 369 8.91 17.50 3.26
CA PRO A 369 10.07 16.73 2.82
C PRO A 369 9.76 15.23 2.86
N GLY A 370 10.06 14.51 1.78
CA GLY A 370 9.78 13.07 1.67
C GLY A 370 10.43 12.26 2.80
N LYS A 371 11.61 12.66 3.28
CA LYS A 371 12.28 12.00 4.42
C LYS A 371 11.49 12.06 5.72
N ALA A 372 10.85 13.20 6.04
CA ALA A 372 10.03 13.32 7.25
C ALA A 372 8.80 12.42 7.16
N MET A 373 8.20 12.34 5.97
CA MET A 373 7.12 11.42 5.69
C MET A 373 7.56 9.96 5.88
N GLY A 374 8.70 9.56 5.31
CA GLY A 374 9.26 8.21 5.47
C GLY A 374 9.49 7.83 6.94
N TYR A 375 10.10 8.72 7.74
CA TYR A 375 10.28 8.46 9.18
C TYR A 375 8.94 8.34 9.93
N SER A 376 7.97 9.19 9.61
CA SER A 376 6.64 9.16 10.22
C SER A 376 5.88 7.87 9.90
N LEU A 377 5.99 7.38 8.65
CA LEU A 377 5.39 6.11 8.22
C LEU A 377 6.06 4.92 8.92
N SER A 378 7.39 4.84 8.87
CA SER A 378 8.16 3.76 9.50
C SER A 378 7.92 3.69 11.01
N LEU A 379 7.83 4.83 11.71
CA LEU A 379 7.55 4.84 13.14
C LEU A 379 6.11 4.40 13.46
N GLY A 380 5.14 4.84 12.65
CA GLY A 380 3.74 4.42 12.80
C GLY A 380 3.57 2.92 12.64
N VAL A 381 4.15 2.36 11.57
CA VAL A 381 4.05 0.93 11.30
C VAL A 381 4.86 0.10 12.29
N ALA A 382 6.02 0.56 12.75
CA ALA A 382 6.75 -0.08 13.84
C ALA A 382 5.86 -0.22 15.08
N PHE A 383 5.21 0.86 15.51
CA PHE A 383 4.29 0.83 16.64
C PHE A 383 3.09 -0.11 16.38
N SER A 384 2.50 -0.03 15.20
CA SER A 384 1.37 -0.87 14.80
C SER A 384 1.70 -2.36 14.82
N LEU A 385 2.88 -2.72 14.32
CA LEU A 385 3.31 -4.11 14.27
C LEU A 385 3.63 -4.63 15.68
N GLY A 386 4.11 -3.78 16.58
CA GLY A 386 4.18 -4.10 18.01
C GLY A 386 2.81 -4.43 18.60
N LEU A 387 1.79 -3.59 18.34
CA LEU A 387 0.41 -3.87 18.74
C LEU A 387 -0.14 -5.16 18.10
N ALA A 388 0.22 -5.41 16.84
CA ALA A 388 -0.16 -6.61 16.13
C ALA A 388 0.41 -7.87 16.77
N MET A 389 1.68 -7.82 17.18
CA MET A 389 2.32 -8.92 17.90
C MET A 389 1.69 -9.13 19.30
N ILE A 390 1.32 -8.06 20.00
CA ILE A 390 0.55 -8.17 21.25
C ILE A 390 -0.77 -8.88 20.99
N ARG A 391 -1.48 -8.51 19.92
CA ARG A 391 -2.73 -9.15 19.52
C ARG A 391 -2.55 -10.64 19.23
N VAL A 392 -1.54 -11.01 18.44
CA VAL A 392 -1.23 -12.41 18.11
C VAL A 392 -0.96 -13.24 19.37
N LEU A 393 -0.26 -12.66 20.36
CA LEU A 393 0.03 -13.35 21.62
C LEU A 393 -1.18 -13.47 22.57
N THR A 394 -2.16 -12.58 22.47
CA THR A 394 -3.24 -12.44 23.46
C THR A 394 -4.63 -12.84 22.93
N GLY A 395 -4.81 -12.96 21.62
CA GLY A 395 -6.11 -13.27 21.00
C GLY A 395 -7.13 -12.12 21.10
N ILE A 396 -6.67 -10.87 21.32
CA ILE A 396 -7.56 -9.70 21.39
C ILE A 396 -8.20 -9.47 20.02
N SER A 397 -9.51 -9.21 19.99
CA SER A 397 -10.20 -8.90 18.73
C SER A 397 -9.60 -7.67 18.04
N ILE A 398 -9.41 -7.77 16.73
CA ILE A 398 -8.89 -6.70 15.86
C ILE A 398 -9.65 -5.38 16.00
N LEU A 399 -10.95 -5.43 16.33
CA LEU A 399 -11.80 -4.24 16.46
C LEU A 399 -11.35 -3.32 17.59
N TRP A 400 -10.73 -3.85 18.65
CA TRP A 400 -10.17 -3.03 19.74
C TRP A 400 -9.02 -2.13 19.28
N PHE A 401 -8.39 -2.44 18.14
CA PHE A 401 -7.33 -1.62 17.55
C PHE A 401 -7.88 -0.77 16.40
N LEU A 402 -8.66 -1.37 15.50
CA LEU A 402 -9.18 -0.67 14.32
C LEU A 402 -10.21 0.40 14.67
N VAL A 403 -11.17 0.13 15.57
CA VAL A 403 -12.22 1.12 15.88
C VAL A 403 -11.62 2.38 16.50
N PRO A 404 -10.78 2.31 17.56
CA PRO A 404 -10.15 3.51 18.12
C PRO A 404 -9.18 4.17 17.14
N GLY A 405 -8.42 3.38 16.37
CA GLY A 405 -7.46 3.90 15.41
C GLY A 405 -8.11 4.70 14.28
N TYR A 406 -9.13 4.14 13.64
CA TYR A 406 -9.88 4.86 12.61
C TYR A 406 -10.70 6.01 13.18
N ALA A 407 -11.29 5.87 14.37
CA ALA A 407 -11.98 6.97 15.02
C ALA A 407 -11.03 8.17 15.25
N LEU A 408 -9.82 7.90 15.76
CA LEU A 408 -8.78 8.92 15.91
C LEU A 408 -8.39 9.54 14.57
N ALA A 409 -8.17 8.73 13.53
CA ALA A 409 -7.85 9.21 12.19
C ALA A 409 -8.95 10.10 11.60
N LEU A 410 -10.23 9.75 11.79
CA LEU A 410 -11.38 10.53 11.32
C LEU A 410 -11.56 11.83 12.11
N VAL A 411 -11.32 11.83 13.42
CA VAL A 411 -11.34 13.06 14.24
C VAL A 411 -10.22 14.02 13.81
N LEU A 412 -9.01 13.49 13.57
CA LEU A 412 -7.89 14.29 13.06
C LEU A 412 -8.20 14.93 11.70
N THR A 413 -8.99 14.27 10.85
CA THR A 413 -9.36 14.79 9.53
C THR A 413 -10.12 16.12 9.60
N ILE A 414 -10.81 16.39 10.71
CA ILE A 414 -11.52 17.66 10.91
C ILE A 414 -10.53 18.80 11.22
N SER A 415 -9.38 18.48 11.80
CA SER A 415 -8.40 19.46 12.28
C SER A 415 -7.28 19.75 11.29
N VAL A 416 -7.02 18.84 10.36
CA VAL A 416 -5.86 18.88 9.47
C VAL A 416 -6.26 19.40 8.07
N PRO A 417 -5.38 20.13 7.35
CA PRO A 417 -5.66 20.56 5.98
C PRO A 417 -5.95 19.38 5.04
N LYS A 418 -6.83 19.62 4.05
CA LYS A 418 -7.34 18.58 3.13
C LYS A 418 -6.23 17.78 2.41
N ILE A 419 -5.10 18.43 2.09
CA ILE A 419 -3.98 17.78 1.42
C ILE A 419 -3.33 16.70 2.31
N PHE A 420 -3.10 17.00 3.59
CA PHE A 420 -2.56 16.02 4.54
C PHE A 420 -3.58 14.90 4.82
N THR A 421 -4.89 15.18 4.85
CA THR A 421 -5.89 14.12 4.91
C THR A 421 -5.77 13.19 3.70
N ALA A 422 -5.72 13.74 2.49
CA ALA A 422 -5.65 12.94 1.27
C ALA A 422 -4.37 12.10 1.22
N ILE A 423 -3.22 12.71 1.55
CA ILE A 423 -1.93 12.03 1.63
C ILE A 423 -1.95 10.95 2.72
N ALA A 424 -2.48 11.23 3.91
CA ALA A 424 -2.50 10.28 5.02
C ALA A 424 -3.29 9.01 4.68
N PHE A 425 -4.48 9.17 4.09
CA PHE A 425 -5.31 8.02 3.74
C PHE A 425 -4.79 7.26 2.51
N ASP A 426 -4.15 7.93 1.55
CA ASP A 426 -3.45 7.24 0.46
C ASP A 426 -2.22 6.49 1.02
N SER A 427 -1.48 7.10 1.95
CA SER A 427 -0.28 6.50 2.57
C SER A 427 -0.56 5.22 3.36
N GLY A 428 -1.76 5.08 3.91
CA GLY A 428 -2.18 3.86 4.60
C GLY A 428 -2.15 2.64 3.70
N GLY A 429 -2.74 2.77 2.50
CA GLY A 429 -2.68 1.69 1.51
C GLY A 429 -1.28 1.47 0.96
N VAL A 430 -0.52 2.54 0.77
CA VAL A 430 0.84 2.46 0.22
C VAL A 430 1.82 1.75 1.18
N ALA A 431 1.63 1.87 2.49
CA ALA A 431 2.51 1.25 3.48
C ALA A 431 2.28 -0.26 3.66
N SER A 432 1.16 -0.81 3.20
CA SER A 432 0.75 -2.20 3.39
C SER A 432 1.04 -3.12 2.20
N GLY A 433 2.15 -2.87 1.50
CA GLY A 433 2.51 -3.57 0.27
C GLY A 433 2.95 -5.04 0.44
N PRO A 434 3.54 -5.64 -0.61
CA PRO A 434 3.69 -7.09 -0.77
C PRO A 434 4.46 -7.74 0.37
N MET A 435 5.48 -7.06 0.90
CA MET A 435 6.31 -7.59 1.98
C MET A 435 5.49 -7.82 3.26
N THR A 436 4.45 -7.01 3.49
CA THR A 436 3.54 -7.19 4.64
C THR A 436 2.70 -8.46 4.47
N ALA A 437 2.13 -8.69 3.29
CA ALA A 437 1.31 -9.88 3.02
C ALA A 437 2.12 -11.18 2.93
N THR A 438 3.39 -11.09 2.55
CA THR A 438 4.21 -12.26 2.20
C THR A 438 5.27 -12.63 3.24
N PHE A 439 5.58 -11.72 4.16
CA PHE A 439 6.49 -11.98 5.27
C PHE A 439 5.82 -11.74 6.62
N LEU A 440 5.20 -10.58 6.85
CA LEU A 440 4.61 -10.26 8.16
C LEU A 440 3.39 -11.11 8.50
N LEU A 441 2.51 -11.33 7.53
CA LEU A 441 1.36 -12.19 7.74
C LEU A 441 1.80 -13.64 8.03
N PRO A 442 2.67 -14.30 7.23
CA PRO A 442 3.24 -15.60 7.60
C PRO A 442 3.96 -15.61 8.95
N PHE A 443 4.73 -14.57 9.27
CA PHE A 443 5.37 -14.41 10.58
C PHE A 443 4.37 -14.37 11.74
N ALA A 444 3.26 -13.64 11.58
CA ALA A 444 2.18 -13.64 12.54
C ALA A 444 1.43 -14.98 12.60
N GLN A 445 1.25 -15.67 11.46
CA GLN A 445 0.62 -16.98 11.38
C GLN A 445 1.42 -18.02 12.18
N GLY A 446 2.73 -18.13 11.92
CA GLY A 446 3.59 -19.05 12.67
C GLY A 446 3.64 -18.72 14.16
N ALA A 447 3.66 -17.44 14.52
CA ALA A 447 3.59 -17.02 15.92
C ALA A 447 2.26 -17.41 16.59
N CYS A 448 1.15 -17.27 15.87
CA CYS A 448 -0.18 -17.67 16.33
C CYS A 448 -0.26 -19.19 16.53
N GLU A 449 0.26 -19.97 15.58
CA GLU A 449 0.32 -21.44 15.66
C GLU A 449 1.08 -21.90 16.90
N ALA A 450 2.24 -21.31 17.20
CA ALA A 450 3.04 -21.67 18.38
C ALA A 450 2.35 -21.35 19.72
N VAL A 451 1.49 -20.34 19.76
CA VAL A 451 0.71 -19.97 20.95
C VAL A 451 -0.59 -20.79 21.06
N GLY A 452 -0.99 -21.49 19.99
CA GLY A 452 -2.26 -22.21 19.91
C GLY A 452 -3.48 -21.30 19.69
N GLY A 453 -3.26 -20.10 19.12
CA GLY A 453 -4.33 -19.17 18.75
C GLY A 453 -5.01 -19.57 17.45
N ASN A 454 -6.10 -18.88 17.10
CA ASN A 454 -6.78 -19.11 15.82
C ASN A 454 -6.14 -18.23 14.74
N VAL A 455 -5.45 -18.86 13.79
CA VAL A 455 -4.71 -18.18 12.71
C VAL A 455 -5.61 -17.21 11.92
N VAL A 456 -6.85 -17.59 11.64
CA VAL A 456 -7.79 -16.76 10.86
C VAL A 456 -8.22 -15.52 11.63
N THR A 457 -8.42 -15.63 12.94
CA THR A 457 -8.89 -14.49 13.75
C THR A 457 -7.78 -13.67 14.37
N ASP A 458 -6.60 -14.24 14.59
CA ASP A 458 -5.54 -13.64 15.42
C ASP A 458 -4.33 -13.23 14.58
N ALA A 459 -3.96 -14.01 13.54
CA ALA A 459 -2.84 -13.69 12.66
C ALA A 459 -3.23 -12.78 11.49
N PHE A 460 -4.37 -13.02 10.83
CA PHE A 460 -4.90 -12.04 9.86
C PHE A 460 -5.24 -10.72 10.57
N GLY A 461 -5.24 -9.61 9.86
CA GLY A 461 -5.46 -8.27 10.41
C GLY A 461 -4.17 -7.51 10.72
N VAL A 462 -3.01 -8.16 10.59
CA VAL A 462 -1.71 -7.49 10.69
C VAL A 462 -1.59 -6.45 9.58
N VAL A 463 -1.99 -6.78 8.35
CA VAL A 463 -1.94 -5.86 7.20
C VAL A 463 -2.85 -4.66 7.45
N ALA A 464 -4.05 -4.89 7.98
CA ALA A 464 -5.00 -3.84 8.36
C ALA A 464 -4.43 -2.85 9.40
N MET A 465 -3.76 -3.37 10.43
CA MET A 465 -3.14 -2.53 11.45
C MET A 465 -1.98 -1.72 10.86
N VAL A 466 -1.14 -2.34 10.03
CA VAL A 466 -0.08 -1.65 9.29
C VAL A 466 -0.66 -0.52 8.44
N ALA A 467 -1.74 -0.78 7.70
CA ALA A 467 -2.39 0.21 6.85
C ALA A 467 -3.05 1.36 7.62
N MET A 468 -3.57 1.11 8.82
CA MET A 468 -4.30 2.11 9.63
C MET A 468 -3.38 3.15 10.27
N THR A 469 -2.18 2.78 10.71
CA THR A 469 -1.31 3.71 11.45
C THR A 469 -0.75 4.91 10.66
N PRO A 470 -0.38 4.79 9.36
CA PRO A 470 -0.07 5.94 8.51
C PRO A 470 -1.13 7.03 8.50
N LEU A 471 -2.43 6.67 8.59
CA LEU A 471 -3.52 7.64 8.62
C LEU A 471 -3.35 8.58 9.81
N ILE A 472 -2.92 8.05 10.95
CA ILE A 472 -2.74 8.80 12.18
C ILE A 472 -1.42 9.57 12.14
N THR A 473 -0.31 8.90 11.80
CA THR A 473 1.02 9.53 11.90
C THR A 473 1.21 10.66 10.91
N ILE A 474 0.73 10.53 9.66
CA ILE A 474 0.81 11.61 8.67
C ILE A 474 -0.12 12.78 9.02
N GLN A 475 -1.29 12.52 9.60
CA GLN A 475 -2.15 13.61 10.08
C GLN A 475 -1.52 14.34 11.27
N ILE A 476 -0.88 13.63 12.20
CA ILE A 476 -0.09 14.25 13.29
C ILE A 476 1.04 15.10 12.71
N LEU A 477 1.77 14.58 11.71
CA LEU A 477 2.80 15.36 11.00
C LEU A 477 2.20 16.65 10.42
N GLY A 478 1.01 16.58 9.80
CA GLY A 478 0.30 17.74 9.29
C GLY A 478 -0.05 18.78 10.36
N VAL A 479 -0.50 18.34 11.55
CA VAL A 479 -0.74 19.25 12.69
C VAL A 479 0.56 19.93 13.13
N VAL A 480 1.66 19.16 13.23
CA VAL A 480 2.97 19.68 13.65
C VAL A 480 3.49 20.73 12.66
N TYR A 481 3.39 20.46 11.35
CA TYR A 481 3.80 21.40 10.31
C TYR A 481 2.96 22.67 10.33
N GLN A 482 1.63 22.54 10.45
CA GLN A 482 0.74 23.69 10.53
C GLN A 482 1.02 24.56 11.77
N TYR A 483 1.37 23.94 12.89
CA TYR A 483 1.77 24.65 14.11
C TYR A 483 3.11 25.39 13.91
N GLN A 484 4.09 24.76 13.26
CA GLN A 484 5.38 25.38 12.96
C GLN A 484 5.25 26.55 11.98
N GLU A 485 4.45 26.43 10.93
CA GLU A 485 4.17 27.53 10.00
C GLU A 485 3.50 28.71 10.71
N ARG A 486 2.42 28.47 11.49
CA ARG A 486 1.77 29.54 12.25
C ARG A 486 2.71 30.24 13.23
N LYS A 487 3.65 29.49 13.81
CA LYS A 487 4.66 30.05 14.71
C LYS A 487 5.65 30.93 13.93
N LYS A 488 6.14 30.47 12.77
CA LYS A 488 7.01 31.27 11.89
C LYS A 488 6.33 32.53 11.40
N ASP A 489 5.08 32.43 10.92
CA ASP A 489 4.30 33.59 10.49
C ASP A 489 4.16 34.61 11.63
N LYS A 490 3.89 34.13 12.84
CA LYS A 490 3.77 34.99 14.02
C LYS A 490 5.11 35.63 14.39
N GLU A 491 6.23 34.90 14.30
CA GLU A 491 7.58 35.41 14.54
C GLU A 491 7.98 36.44 13.47
N GLU A 492 7.66 36.21 12.19
CA GLU A 492 7.87 37.17 11.10
C GLU A 492 7.01 38.43 11.26
N MET A 493 5.74 38.28 11.65
CA MET A 493 4.86 39.42 11.96
C MET A 493 5.38 40.24 13.15
N LEU A 494 5.98 39.60 14.16
CA LEU A 494 6.57 40.27 15.32
C LEU A 494 7.95 40.89 15.00
N ALA A 495 8.66 40.34 14.02
CA ALA A 495 9.98 40.81 13.57
C ALA A 495 9.91 41.97 12.56
N GLN A 496 8.74 42.24 11.96
CA GLN A 496 8.55 43.44 11.15
C GLN A 496 8.59 44.67 12.07
N PRO A 497 9.52 45.62 11.86
CA PRO A 497 9.46 46.88 12.59
C PRO A 497 8.16 47.57 12.18
N VAL A 498 7.29 47.84 13.16
CA VAL A 498 6.18 48.78 12.97
C VAL A 498 6.82 50.04 12.41
N LYS A 499 6.55 50.35 11.14
CA LYS A 499 6.88 51.66 10.57
C LYS A 499 5.99 52.66 11.29
N VAL A 500 6.44 53.12 12.45
CA VAL A 500 5.96 54.36 13.05
C VAL A 500 6.45 55.44 12.09
N LEU A 501 5.61 55.78 11.12
CA LEU A 501 5.82 57.00 10.35
C LEU A 501 5.92 58.14 11.38
N PRO A 502 6.98 58.96 11.35
CA PRO A 502 7.04 60.16 12.17
C PRO A 502 5.76 60.98 11.95
N LEU A 503 5.24 61.62 12.99
CA LEU A 503 4.03 62.46 12.90
C LEU A 503 4.13 63.51 11.76
N GLU A 504 5.35 63.88 11.38
CA GLU A 504 5.71 64.79 10.29
C GLU A 504 5.35 64.28 8.88
N ALA A 505 4.99 63.00 8.74
CA ALA A 505 4.54 62.40 7.47
C ALA A 505 3.02 62.54 7.24
N TYR A 506 2.26 62.99 8.25
CA TYR A 506 0.88 63.39 8.09
C TYR A 506 0.85 64.87 7.72
N GLY A 507 0.28 65.20 6.55
CA GLY A 507 0.09 66.60 6.18
C GLY A 507 -0.88 67.28 7.16
N ASP A 508 -0.72 68.59 7.35
CA ASP A 508 -1.49 69.45 8.27
C ASP A 508 -3.04 69.37 8.15
N ALA A 509 -3.58 68.59 7.21
CA ALA A 509 -5.01 68.39 6.98
C ALA A 509 -5.60 67.12 7.63
N ASP A 510 -4.79 66.22 8.21
CA ASP A 510 -5.29 64.94 8.76
C ASP A 510 -5.54 64.97 10.29
N ILE A 511 -5.43 66.14 10.93
CA ILE A 511 -5.86 66.31 12.31
C ILE A 511 -7.36 66.61 12.30
N ILE A 512 -8.17 65.55 12.34
CA ILE A 512 -9.58 65.66 12.72
C ILE A 512 -9.60 66.03 14.21
N GLU A 513 -9.99 67.27 14.52
CA GLU A 513 -10.32 67.68 15.89
C GLU A 513 -11.45 66.79 16.44
N LEU A 514 -11.25 66.39 17.70
CA LEU A 514 -11.99 65.42 18.52
C LEU A 514 -13.52 65.39 18.41
#